data_AF-A0A143PQK2-F1
#
_entry.id   AF-A0A143PQK2-F1
#
_cell.length_a   1.000
_cell.length_b   1.000
_cell.length_c   1.000
_cell.angle_alpha   90.00
_cell.angle_beta   90.00
_cell.angle_gamma   90.00
#
_symmetry.space_group_name_H-M   'P 1'
#
loop_
_entity.id
_entity.type
_entity.pdbx_description
1 polymer ?
#
loop_
_entity_poly.entity_id
_entity_poly.type
_entity_poly.pdbx_seq_one_letter_code
_entity_poly.pdbx_strand_id
1 'polypeptide(L)'
;MPLPEGHAYAATMARLMRIFGSQFEGGTPPAVVATAIWHAAQHPDPPLHIPVGPDADVWVEARERLSADDWVSTMAEPDDERFIGRLADACGIDTLDGPSLYARLAPVRTLARDYTAAWCSQDASRVASLFEEDGTLTINDGVTARGRAAIAQDAQGFMTAFPDLVVTLDRLEPRGDAVRYHWTLTGTNTGPGGTGKPVRVSGHEAWTLGAGGLIARSTGAFDAADYARQLAG
;
A
#
# COMPACT_ATOMS: atom_id res chain seq x y z
N MET A 1 -2.99 31.05 -18.33
CA MET A 1 -3.61 31.57 -19.56
C MET A 1 -4.23 30.37 -20.28
N PRO A 2 -5.56 30.32 -20.48
CA PRO A 2 -6.15 29.22 -21.22
C PRO A 2 -5.64 29.22 -22.67
N LEU A 3 -5.39 28.03 -23.22
CA LEU A 3 -5.02 27.87 -24.63
C LEU A 3 -6.23 28.22 -25.51
N PRO A 4 -6.01 28.70 -26.75
CA PRO A 4 -7.08 28.95 -27.69
C PRO A 4 -7.95 27.69 -27.93
N GLU A 5 -9.22 27.90 -28.21
CA GLU A 5 -10.14 26.82 -28.58
C GLU A 5 -9.62 26.07 -29.83
N GLY A 6 -9.63 24.73 -29.79
CA GLY A 6 -9.09 23.88 -30.86
C GLY A 6 -7.56 23.73 -30.88
N HIS A 7 -6.82 24.26 -29.90
CA HIS A 7 -5.37 24.08 -29.82
C HIS A 7 -5.00 22.61 -29.58
N ALA A 8 -4.05 22.08 -30.35
CA ALA A 8 -3.66 20.65 -30.32
C ALA A 8 -3.22 20.14 -28.92
N TYR A 9 -2.73 21.04 -28.07
CA TYR A 9 -2.30 20.74 -26.70
C TYR A 9 -3.34 21.07 -25.62
N ALA A 10 -4.55 21.51 -25.97
CA ALA A 10 -5.56 21.94 -25.00
C ALA A 10 -5.91 20.82 -24.01
N ALA A 11 -6.19 19.62 -24.50
CA ALA A 11 -6.51 18.45 -23.67
C ALA A 11 -5.32 18.05 -22.76
N THR A 12 -4.11 17.96 -23.32
CA THR A 12 -2.90 17.65 -22.55
C THR A 12 -2.65 18.68 -21.45
N MET A 13 -2.81 19.97 -21.75
CA MET A 13 -2.64 21.04 -20.76
C MET A 13 -3.72 20.96 -19.67
N ALA A 14 -4.97 20.68 -20.02
CA ALA A 14 -6.04 20.48 -19.04
C ALA A 14 -5.73 19.30 -18.09
N ARG A 15 -5.27 18.17 -18.63
CA ARG A 15 -4.84 17.00 -17.84
C ARG A 15 -3.66 17.34 -16.93
N LEU A 16 -2.66 18.04 -17.44
CA LEU A 16 -1.51 18.51 -16.66
C LEU A 16 -1.93 19.43 -15.51
N MET A 17 -2.88 20.34 -15.76
CA MET A 17 -3.42 21.21 -14.71
C MET A 17 -4.19 20.45 -13.65
N ARG A 18 -4.84 19.32 -13.97
CA ARG A 18 -5.45 18.44 -12.96
C ARG A 18 -4.41 17.78 -12.07
N ILE A 19 -3.31 17.29 -12.66
CA ILE A 19 -2.17 16.74 -11.90
C ILE A 19 -1.62 17.80 -10.94
N PHE A 20 -1.31 19.00 -11.44
CA PHE A 20 -0.80 20.06 -10.57
C PHE A 20 -1.82 20.51 -9.52
N GLY A 21 -3.10 20.57 -9.90
CA GLY A 21 -4.21 20.88 -8.99
C GLY A 21 -4.25 19.94 -7.79
N SER A 22 -4.19 18.63 -8.02
CA SER A 22 -4.19 17.65 -6.92
C SER A 22 -2.98 17.82 -6.00
N GLN A 23 -1.81 18.20 -6.51
CA GLN A 23 -0.61 18.45 -5.69
C GLN A 23 -0.73 19.69 -4.80
N PHE A 24 -1.50 20.71 -5.19
CA PHE A 24 -1.79 21.84 -4.31
C PHE A 24 -2.67 21.44 -3.11
N GLU A 25 -3.44 20.36 -3.26
CA GLU A 25 -4.25 19.76 -2.21
C GLU A 25 -3.46 18.65 -1.50
N GLY A 26 -2.44 19.05 -0.73
CA GLY A 26 -1.71 18.16 0.16
C GLY A 26 -0.63 17.28 -0.49
N GLY A 27 0.03 17.78 -1.54
CA GLY A 27 1.13 17.10 -2.23
C GLY A 27 2.33 16.76 -1.33
N THR A 28 3.33 16.10 -1.92
CA THR A 28 4.51 15.60 -1.22
C THR A 28 5.19 16.71 -0.37
N PRO A 29 5.36 16.51 0.95
CA PRO A 29 5.92 17.53 1.83
C PRO A 29 7.37 17.88 1.47
N PRO A 30 7.79 19.15 1.62
CA PRO A 30 9.15 19.57 1.35
C PRO A 30 10.24 18.77 2.09
N ALA A 31 9.94 18.29 3.30
CA ALA A 31 10.86 17.45 4.07
C ALA A 31 11.12 16.10 3.38
N VAL A 32 10.09 15.48 2.79
CA VAL A 32 10.23 14.22 2.04
C VAL A 32 11.08 14.43 0.79
N VAL A 33 10.86 15.55 0.09
CA VAL A 33 11.67 15.96 -1.08
C VAL A 33 13.12 16.20 -0.68
N ALA A 34 13.37 16.93 0.42
CA ALA A 34 14.71 17.22 0.91
C ALA A 34 15.48 15.94 1.27
N THR A 35 14.80 14.97 1.91
CA THR A 35 15.38 13.66 2.21
C THR A 35 15.76 12.91 0.92
N ALA A 36 14.91 12.89 -0.09
CA ALA A 36 15.22 12.24 -1.37
C ALA A 36 16.44 12.88 -2.06
N ILE A 37 16.53 14.22 -2.07
CA ILE A 37 17.69 14.96 -2.61
C ILE A 37 18.96 14.61 -1.83
N TRP A 38 18.88 14.56 -0.49
CA TRP A 38 20.02 14.21 0.35
C TRP A 38 20.52 12.78 0.07
N HIS A 39 19.62 11.81 -0.09
CA HIS A 39 20.01 10.44 -0.45
C HIS A 39 20.62 10.36 -1.84
N ALA A 40 20.06 11.08 -2.82
CA ALA A 40 20.59 11.17 -4.18
C ALA A 40 22.04 11.66 -4.19
N ALA A 41 22.31 12.74 -3.44
CA ALA A 41 23.63 13.36 -3.38
C ALA A 41 24.71 12.47 -2.75
N GLN A 42 24.30 11.45 -1.98
CA GLN A 42 25.21 10.47 -1.39
C GLN A 42 25.42 9.23 -2.27
N HIS A 43 24.61 9.05 -3.33
CA HIS A 43 24.75 7.91 -4.22
C HIS A 43 25.93 8.15 -5.18
N PRO A 44 26.83 7.17 -5.38
CA PRO A 44 28.00 7.34 -6.25
C PRO A 44 27.63 7.55 -7.73
N ASP A 45 26.46 7.08 -8.14
CA ASP A 45 25.90 7.24 -9.47
C ASP A 45 24.36 7.40 -9.35
N PRO A 46 23.84 8.58 -9.00
CA PRO A 46 22.41 8.77 -8.77
C PRO A 46 21.64 8.70 -10.09
N PRO A 47 20.46 8.07 -10.12
CA PRO A 47 19.64 8.03 -11.33
C PRO A 47 19.21 9.46 -11.72
N LEU A 48 19.02 9.67 -13.03
CA LEU A 48 18.60 10.97 -13.58
C LEU A 48 17.23 11.43 -13.02
N HIS A 49 16.36 10.47 -12.69
CA HIS A 49 15.05 10.71 -12.13
C HIS A 49 14.90 9.96 -10.82
N ILE A 50 14.40 10.66 -9.80
CA ILE A 50 14.14 10.11 -8.48
C ILE A 50 12.65 10.35 -8.20
N PRO A 51 11.82 9.30 -8.18
CA PRO A 51 10.43 9.46 -7.77
C PRO A 51 10.39 9.88 -6.30
N VAL A 52 9.49 10.82 -5.98
CA VAL A 52 9.33 11.31 -4.61
C VAL A 52 7.86 11.31 -4.23
N GLY A 53 7.50 10.35 -3.38
CA GLY A 53 6.15 10.19 -2.87
C GLY A 53 5.27 9.34 -3.78
N PRO A 54 4.11 8.91 -3.27
CA PRO A 54 3.29 7.89 -3.90
C PRO A 54 2.72 8.35 -5.25
N ASP A 55 2.49 9.65 -5.42
CA ASP A 55 2.08 10.24 -6.70
C ASP A 55 3.10 9.97 -7.81
N ALA A 56 4.40 10.03 -7.51
CA ALA A 56 5.45 9.74 -8.50
C ALA A 56 5.68 8.22 -8.64
N ASP A 57 5.63 7.49 -7.53
CA ASP A 57 5.92 6.05 -7.50
C ASP A 57 5.00 5.26 -8.43
N VAL A 58 3.68 5.54 -8.40
CA VAL A 58 2.71 4.83 -9.23
C VAL A 58 2.88 5.11 -10.73
N TRP A 59 3.36 6.31 -11.10
CA TRP A 59 3.65 6.65 -12.49
C TRP A 59 4.92 5.96 -12.99
N VAL A 60 5.96 5.89 -12.15
CA VAL A 60 7.20 5.18 -12.49
C VAL A 60 6.93 3.68 -12.62
N GLU A 61 6.21 3.07 -11.68
CA GLU A 61 5.82 1.66 -11.75
C GLU A 61 4.98 1.36 -13.00
N ALA A 62 4.01 2.22 -13.33
CA ALA A 62 3.22 2.11 -14.55
C ALA A 62 4.09 2.19 -15.81
N ARG A 63 5.03 3.14 -15.85
CA ARG A 63 5.93 3.34 -16.98
C ARG A 63 6.88 2.15 -17.18
N GLU A 64 7.39 1.57 -16.10
CA GLU A 64 8.29 0.40 -16.16
C GLU A 64 7.55 -0.85 -16.61
N ARG A 65 6.28 -1.00 -16.22
CA ARG A 65 5.46 -2.17 -16.57
C ARG A 65 4.93 -2.15 -18.01
N LEU A 66 4.64 -0.97 -18.56
CA LEU A 66 4.08 -0.82 -19.90
C LEU A 66 5.17 -0.81 -20.99
N SER A 67 4.83 -1.36 -22.16
CA SER A 67 5.66 -1.18 -23.35
C SER A 67 5.69 0.30 -23.76
N ALA A 68 6.72 0.70 -24.53
CA ALA A 68 6.81 2.07 -25.03
C ALA A 68 5.59 2.45 -25.90
N ASP A 69 5.11 1.51 -26.73
CA ASP A 69 3.96 1.73 -27.61
C ASP A 69 2.66 1.85 -26.81
N ASP A 70 2.45 1.02 -25.79
CA ASP A 70 1.27 1.10 -24.93
C ASP A 70 1.27 2.40 -24.11
N TRP A 71 2.45 2.82 -23.63
CA TRP A 71 2.62 4.08 -22.93
C TRP A 71 2.26 5.26 -23.84
N VAL A 72 2.87 5.33 -25.03
CA VAL A 72 2.60 6.39 -26.01
C VAL A 72 1.14 6.40 -26.44
N SER A 73 0.56 5.23 -26.70
CA SER A 73 -0.87 5.12 -27.05
C SER A 73 -1.77 5.63 -25.93
N THR A 74 -1.43 5.34 -24.67
CA THR A 74 -2.20 5.82 -23.51
C THR A 74 -2.10 7.34 -23.39
N MET A 75 -0.89 7.89 -23.50
CA MET A 75 -0.67 9.33 -23.43
C MET A 75 -1.30 10.10 -24.60
N ALA A 76 -1.46 9.47 -25.76
CA ALA A 76 -2.06 10.04 -26.96
C ALA A 76 -3.59 9.86 -27.04
N GLU A 77 -4.23 9.25 -26.03
CA GLU A 77 -5.68 9.03 -26.04
C GLU A 77 -6.45 10.37 -26.10
N PRO A 78 -7.24 10.63 -27.17
CA PRO A 78 -7.92 11.91 -27.35
C PRO A 78 -9.16 12.08 -26.46
N ASP A 79 -9.81 10.99 -26.08
CA ASP A 79 -10.98 11.02 -25.21
C ASP A 79 -10.56 11.10 -23.73
N ASP A 80 -11.08 12.07 -22.98
CA ASP A 80 -10.64 12.32 -21.60
C ASP A 80 -11.08 11.21 -20.65
N GLU A 81 -12.31 10.69 -20.77
CA GLU A 81 -12.80 9.61 -19.92
C GLU A 81 -11.99 8.33 -20.13
N ARG A 82 -11.73 7.98 -21.40
CA ARG A 82 -10.90 6.84 -21.75
C ARG A 82 -9.45 7.04 -21.32
N PHE A 83 -8.89 8.24 -21.46
CA PHE A 83 -7.55 8.55 -20.99
C PHE A 83 -7.43 8.31 -19.48
N ILE A 84 -8.37 8.85 -18.69
CA ILE A 84 -8.39 8.69 -17.24
C ILE A 84 -8.48 7.22 -16.86
N GLY A 85 -9.42 6.46 -17.47
CA GLY A 85 -9.58 5.03 -17.20
C GLY A 85 -8.31 4.24 -17.50
N ARG A 86 -7.70 4.44 -18.67
CA ARG A 86 -6.47 3.75 -19.06
C ARG A 86 -5.29 4.11 -18.17
N LEU A 87 -5.16 5.38 -17.80
CA LEU A 87 -4.10 5.83 -16.89
C LEU A 87 -4.30 5.27 -15.47
N ALA A 88 -5.54 5.24 -14.98
CA ALA A 88 -5.88 4.64 -13.69
C ALA A 88 -5.60 3.13 -13.68
N ASP A 89 -5.89 2.41 -14.77
CA ASP A 89 -5.55 1.00 -14.94
C ASP A 89 -4.02 0.78 -14.96
N ALA A 90 -3.28 1.70 -15.59
CA ALA A 90 -1.82 1.67 -15.64
C ALA A 90 -1.19 1.95 -14.26
N CYS A 91 -1.66 2.97 -13.55
CA CYS A 91 -1.15 3.35 -12.22
C CYS A 91 -1.75 2.50 -11.09
N GLY A 92 -2.85 1.78 -11.34
CA GLY A 92 -3.64 1.08 -10.32
C GLY A 92 -4.54 1.99 -9.48
N ILE A 93 -4.54 3.29 -9.74
CA ILE A 93 -5.31 4.31 -9.02
C ILE A 93 -5.49 5.54 -9.91
N ASP A 94 -6.60 6.26 -9.77
CA ASP A 94 -6.77 7.56 -10.42
C ASP A 94 -5.86 8.59 -9.75
N THR A 95 -4.79 8.96 -10.46
CA THR A 95 -3.81 9.97 -10.03
C THR A 95 -4.22 11.40 -10.39
N LEU A 96 -5.25 11.58 -11.21
CA LEU A 96 -5.79 12.88 -11.60
C LEU A 96 -6.92 13.35 -10.67
N ASP A 97 -7.44 12.45 -9.86
CA ASP A 97 -8.41 12.77 -8.81
C ASP A 97 -7.72 13.42 -7.60
N GLY A 98 -8.33 14.49 -7.12
CA GLY A 98 -7.87 15.27 -5.97
C GLY A 98 -8.51 14.78 -4.67
N PRO A 99 -7.85 14.94 -3.51
CA PRO A 99 -6.53 15.56 -3.31
C PRO A 99 -5.39 14.64 -3.79
N SER A 100 -4.14 15.11 -3.72
CA SER A 100 -2.96 14.29 -4.11
C SER A 100 -2.99 12.90 -3.47
N LEU A 101 -2.35 11.93 -4.12
CA LEU A 101 -2.26 10.57 -3.58
C LEU A 101 -1.50 10.55 -2.25
N TYR A 102 -0.51 11.44 -2.08
CA TYR A 102 0.18 11.64 -0.80
C TYR A 102 -0.82 11.96 0.32
N ALA A 103 -1.72 12.93 0.10
CA ALA A 103 -2.75 13.30 1.07
C ALA A 103 -3.73 12.15 1.32
N ARG A 104 -4.25 11.52 0.26
CA ARG A 104 -5.20 10.40 0.35
C ARG A 104 -4.64 9.23 1.15
N LEU A 105 -3.34 8.94 1.02
CA LEU A 105 -2.67 7.84 1.72
C LEU A 105 -2.11 8.21 3.09
N ALA A 106 -2.11 9.49 3.49
CA ALA A 106 -1.63 9.89 4.81
C ALA A 106 -2.33 9.15 5.98
N PRO A 107 -3.67 9.10 6.06
CA PRO A 107 -4.34 8.34 7.12
C PRO A 107 -4.04 6.83 7.03
N VAL A 108 -3.95 6.27 5.82
CA VAL A 108 -3.65 4.84 5.62
C VAL A 108 -2.23 4.50 6.06
N ARG A 109 -1.25 5.38 5.83
CA ARG A 109 0.12 5.21 6.32
C ARG A 109 0.18 5.19 7.85
N THR A 110 -0.61 6.04 8.50
CA THR A 110 -0.73 6.02 9.97
C THR A 110 -1.34 4.72 10.45
N LEU A 111 -2.49 4.32 9.88
CA LEU A 111 -3.15 3.05 10.20
C LEU A 111 -2.21 1.85 10.03
N ALA A 112 -1.47 1.78 8.92
CA ALA A 112 -0.54 0.69 8.66
C ALA A 112 0.60 0.61 9.67
N ARG A 113 1.13 1.76 10.12
CA ARG A 113 2.15 1.82 11.16
C ARG A 113 1.60 1.36 12.51
N ASP A 114 0.41 1.83 12.87
CA ASP A 114 -0.26 1.45 14.12
C ASP A 114 -0.62 -0.04 14.12
N TYR A 115 -1.06 -0.57 12.98
CA TYR A 115 -1.35 -1.99 12.76
C TYR A 115 -0.10 -2.86 12.89
N THR A 116 0.99 -2.44 12.26
CA THR A 116 2.30 -3.11 12.39
C THR A 116 2.76 -3.13 13.85
N ALA A 117 2.67 -1.98 14.53
CA ALA A 117 3.05 -1.87 15.94
C ALA A 117 2.14 -2.71 16.85
N ALA A 118 0.85 -2.83 16.53
CA ALA A 118 -0.09 -3.67 17.26
C ALA A 118 0.29 -5.16 17.16
N TRP A 119 0.64 -5.65 15.96
CA TRP A 119 1.13 -7.02 15.80
C TRP A 119 2.41 -7.28 16.61
N CYS A 120 3.34 -6.32 16.66
CA CYS A 120 4.56 -6.43 17.46
C CYS A 120 4.35 -6.28 18.99
N SER A 121 3.15 -5.96 19.45
CA SER A 121 2.92 -5.55 20.85
C SER A 121 2.65 -6.72 21.81
N GLN A 122 2.43 -7.93 21.30
CA GLN A 122 1.92 -9.08 22.07
C GLN A 122 0.56 -8.81 22.75
N ASP A 123 -0.19 -7.80 22.28
CA ASP A 123 -1.55 -7.49 22.72
C ASP A 123 -2.51 -7.58 21.53
N ALA A 124 -3.18 -8.73 21.43
CA ALA A 124 -4.09 -9.02 20.32
C ALA A 124 -5.31 -8.08 20.26
N SER A 125 -5.70 -7.48 21.40
CA SER A 125 -6.80 -6.52 21.43
C SER A 125 -6.46 -5.23 20.67
N ARG A 126 -5.18 -4.84 20.64
CA ARG A 126 -4.71 -3.69 19.85
C ARG A 126 -4.85 -3.94 18.36
N VAL A 127 -4.56 -5.15 17.88
CA VAL A 127 -4.77 -5.53 16.48
C VAL A 127 -6.24 -5.40 16.13
N ALA A 128 -7.11 -6.01 16.95
CA ALA A 128 -8.55 -5.97 16.73
C ALA A 128 -9.15 -4.55 16.81
N SER A 129 -8.59 -3.65 17.61
CA SER A 129 -9.07 -2.27 17.75
C SER A 129 -8.97 -1.44 16.46
N LEU A 130 -8.12 -1.86 15.53
CA LEU A 130 -7.89 -1.20 14.24
C LEU A 130 -8.86 -1.66 13.14
N PHE A 131 -9.72 -2.63 13.45
CA PHE A 131 -10.85 -3.02 12.62
C PHE A 131 -12.13 -2.30 13.04
N GLU A 132 -13.04 -2.14 12.08
CA GLU A 132 -14.46 -1.82 12.37
C GLU A 132 -15.06 -2.86 13.32
N GLU A 133 -16.14 -2.53 14.03
CA GLU A 133 -16.74 -3.42 15.03
C GLU A 133 -17.11 -4.80 14.44
N ASP A 134 -17.70 -4.80 13.25
CA ASP A 134 -18.06 -5.99 12.46
C ASP A 134 -17.05 -6.30 11.34
N GLY A 135 -15.83 -5.76 11.45
CA GLY A 135 -14.75 -5.95 10.50
C GLY A 135 -14.40 -7.44 10.31
N THR A 136 -13.77 -7.76 9.18
CA THR A 136 -13.41 -9.15 8.86
C THR A 136 -11.92 -9.30 8.55
N LEU A 137 -11.35 -10.42 8.99
CA LEU A 137 -10.00 -10.86 8.65
C LEU A 137 -10.08 -12.27 8.09
N THR A 138 -9.46 -12.49 6.94
CA THR A 138 -9.28 -13.83 6.36
C THR A 138 -7.80 -14.01 6.05
N ILE A 139 -7.18 -15.06 6.58
CA ILE A 139 -5.76 -15.37 6.38
C ILE A 139 -5.66 -16.57 5.43
N ASN A 140 -5.03 -16.38 4.26
CA ASN A 140 -5.05 -17.32 3.15
C ASN A 140 -6.50 -17.76 2.83
N ASP A 141 -6.73 -19.05 2.57
CA ASP A 141 -8.05 -19.64 2.34
C ASP A 141 -8.71 -20.13 3.65
N GLY A 142 -8.32 -19.56 4.80
CA GLY A 142 -8.82 -19.92 6.12
C GLY A 142 -10.26 -19.45 6.39
N VAL A 143 -10.78 -19.82 7.56
CA VAL A 143 -12.09 -19.33 8.02
C VAL A 143 -12.02 -17.83 8.29
N THR A 144 -12.97 -17.07 7.77
CA THR A 144 -13.06 -15.63 8.03
C THR A 144 -13.43 -15.37 9.49
N ALA A 145 -12.54 -14.70 10.23
CA ALA A 145 -12.84 -14.10 11.52
C ALA A 145 -13.73 -12.85 11.31
N ARG A 146 -14.87 -12.81 12.01
CA ARG A 146 -15.81 -11.69 11.97
C ARG A 146 -15.91 -11.03 13.35
N GLY A 147 -15.71 -9.72 13.34
CA GLY A 147 -15.74 -8.88 14.53
C GLY A 147 -14.46 -8.93 15.35
N ARG A 148 -14.27 -7.89 16.16
CA ARG A 148 -13.03 -7.68 16.92
C ARG A 148 -12.62 -8.86 17.81
N ALA A 149 -13.59 -9.56 18.41
CA ALA A 149 -13.30 -10.69 19.28
C ALA A 149 -12.65 -11.87 18.52
N ALA A 150 -13.18 -12.24 17.36
CA ALA A 150 -12.62 -13.31 16.54
C ALA A 150 -11.25 -12.93 15.98
N ILE A 151 -11.09 -11.67 15.55
CA ILE A 151 -9.81 -11.16 15.03
C ILE A 151 -8.73 -11.19 16.12
N ALA A 152 -9.07 -10.80 17.35
CA ALA A 152 -8.13 -10.89 18.48
C ALA A 152 -7.73 -12.35 18.77
N GLN A 153 -8.64 -13.32 18.59
CA GLN A 153 -8.30 -14.74 18.76
C GLN A 153 -7.29 -15.22 17.72
N ASP A 154 -7.47 -14.86 16.45
CA ASP A 154 -6.52 -15.19 15.39
C ASP A 154 -5.14 -14.56 15.66
N ALA A 155 -5.10 -13.27 15.99
CA ALA A 155 -3.87 -12.57 16.30
C ALA A 155 -3.17 -13.15 17.54
N GLN A 156 -3.93 -13.49 18.58
CA GLN A 156 -3.41 -14.15 19.79
C GLN A 156 -2.77 -15.49 19.47
N GLY A 157 -3.31 -16.25 18.51
CA GLY A 157 -2.72 -17.52 18.07
C GLY A 157 -1.29 -17.37 17.56
N PHE A 158 -1.04 -16.39 16.70
CA PHE A 158 0.32 -16.09 16.22
C PHE A 158 1.22 -15.57 17.34
N MET A 159 0.73 -14.63 18.17
CA MET A 159 1.51 -14.09 19.29
C MET A 159 1.91 -15.16 20.30
N THR A 160 1.00 -16.10 20.61
CA THR A 160 1.30 -17.23 21.49
C THR A 160 2.28 -18.22 20.86
N ALA A 161 2.18 -18.49 19.55
CA ALA A 161 3.11 -19.35 18.85
C ALA A 161 4.52 -18.76 18.77
N PHE A 162 4.61 -17.43 18.66
CA PHE A 162 5.84 -16.65 18.50
C PHE A 162 5.93 -15.54 19.57
N PRO A 163 6.44 -15.84 20.78
CA PRO A 163 6.60 -14.84 21.83
C PRO A 163 7.52 -13.67 21.45
N ASP A 164 8.40 -13.86 20.46
CA ASP A 164 9.33 -12.89 19.87
C ASP A 164 8.86 -12.37 18.49
N LEU A 165 7.55 -12.45 18.20
CA LEU A 165 6.96 -12.02 16.93
C LEU A 165 7.27 -10.55 16.62
N VAL A 166 7.78 -10.33 15.41
CA VAL A 166 7.99 -9.01 14.82
C VAL A 166 7.38 -9.00 13.42
N VAL A 167 6.63 -7.95 13.11
CA VAL A 167 6.13 -7.64 11.78
C VAL A 167 6.78 -6.35 11.29
N THR A 168 7.25 -6.32 10.04
CA THR A 168 7.68 -5.10 9.35
C THR A 168 6.66 -4.71 8.30
N LEU A 169 6.38 -3.41 8.21
CA LEU A 169 5.69 -2.82 7.07
C LEU A 169 6.71 -2.66 5.94
N ASP A 170 6.52 -3.42 4.86
CA ASP A 170 7.45 -3.41 3.73
C ASP A 170 7.06 -2.32 2.72
N ARG A 171 5.77 -2.24 2.36
CA ARG A 171 5.20 -1.15 1.54
C ARG A 171 3.67 -1.10 1.61
N LEU A 172 3.11 0.04 1.20
CA LEU A 172 1.69 0.19 0.89
C LEU A 172 1.51 0.36 -0.61
N GLU A 173 0.57 -0.37 -1.19
CA GLU A 173 0.26 -0.34 -2.61
C GLU A 173 -1.23 0.00 -2.78
N PRO A 174 -1.58 1.24 -3.15
CA PRO A 174 -2.96 1.62 -3.42
C PRO A 174 -3.51 0.91 -4.65
N ARG A 175 -4.77 0.47 -4.59
CA ARG A 175 -5.49 -0.19 -5.69
C ARG A 175 -6.96 0.24 -5.69
N GLY A 176 -7.26 1.30 -6.43
CA GLY A 176 -8.59 1.94 -6.40
C GLY A 176 -8.97 2.31 -4.97
N ASP A 177 -10.11 1.81 -4.49
CA ASP A 177 -10.62 2.03 -3.13
C ASP A 177 -10.02 1.08 -2.07
N ALA A 178 -9.16 0.15 -2.48
CA ALA A 178 -8.45 -0.77 -1.60
C ALA A 178 -6.97 -0.39 -1.46
N VAL A 179 -6.33 -0.90 -0.42
CA VAL A 179 -4.88 -0.78 -0.24
C VAL A 179 -4.30 -2.14 0.09
N ARG A 180 -3.22 -2.52 -0.58
CA ARG A 180 -2.42 -3.68 -0.20
C ARG A 180 -1.35 -3.27 0.81
N TYR A 181 -1.45 -3.83 2.02
CA TYR A 181 -0.44 -3.75 3.07
C TYR A 181 0.52 -4.94 2.93
N HIS A 182 1.75 -4.68 2.51
CA HIS A 182 2.79 -5.71 2.37
C HIS A 182 3.64 -5.76 3.63
N TRP A 183 3.90 -6.97 4.11
CA TRP A 183 4.56 -7.18 5.39
C TRP A 183 5.51 -8.37 5.38
N THR A 184 6.45 -8.35 6.32
CA THR A 184 7.28 -9.51 6.66
C THR A 184 7.15 -9.81 8.15
N LEU A 185 6.82 -11.06 8.48
CA LEU A 185 6.77 -11.59 9.85
C LEU A 185 8.03 -12.40 10.13
N THR A 186 8.62 -12.18 11.29
CA THR A 186 9.67 -13.02 11.86
C THR A 186 9.31 -13.45 13.28
N GLY A 187 9.75 -14.62 13.69
CA GLY A 187 9.63 -15.09 15.07
C GLY A 187 10.20 -16.50 15.23
N THR A 188 10.30 -16.96 16.46
CA THR A 188 10.75 -18.31 16.81
C THR A 188 9.59 -19.07 17.43
N ASN A 189 9.25 -20.24 16.87
CA ASN A 189 8.10 -21.05 17.28
C ASN A 189 8.33 -21.73 18.64
N THR A 190 8.41 -20.93 19.70
CA THR A 190 8.74 -21.33 21.08
C THR A 190 7.53 -21.31 22.01
N GLY A 191 6.36 -20.97 21.48
CA GLY A 191 5.09 -21.11 22.18
C GLY A 191 4.79 -22.55 22.61
N PRO A 192 3.70 -22.77 23.37
CA PRO A 192 3.28 -24.10 23.81
C PRO A 192 3.20 -25.11 22.65
N GLY A 193 3.91 -26.22 22.76
CA GLY A 193 3.97 -27.25 21.71
C GLY A 193 4.79 -26.88 20.47
N GLY A 194 5.52 -25.76 20.52
CA GLY A 194 6.29 -25.26 19.39
C GLY A 194 7.55 -26.06 19.08
N THR A 195 8.06 -25.92 17.86
CA THR A 195 9.21 -26.67 17.33
C THR A 195 10.57 -26.02 17.63
N GLY A 196 10.56 -24.79 18.17
CA GLY A 196 11.76 -23.98 18.39
C GLY A 196 12.40 -23.44 17.11
N LYS A 197 11.76 -23.62 15.95
CA LYS A 197 12.29 -23.19 14.65
C LYS A 197 12.02 -21.71 14.39
N PRO A 198 12.99 -20.96 13.83
CA PRO A 198 12.75 -19.59 13.39
C PRO A 198 11.95 -19.61 12.09
N VAL A 199 11.09 -18.60 11.93
CA VAL A 199 10.38 -18.32 10.69
C VAL A 199 10.67 -16.91 10.20
N ARG A 200 10.71 -16.76 8.88
CA ARG A 200 10.64 -15.48 8.17
C ARG A 200 9.72 -15.68 6.97
N VAL A 201 8.54 -15.07 7.03
CA VAL A 201 7.53 -15.18 5.97
C VAL A 201 7.05 -13.79 5.58
N SER A 202 6.96 -13.54 4.28
CA SER A 202 6.41 -12.31 3.73
C SER A 202 5.04 -12.57 3.13
N GLY A 203 4.18 -11.57 3.20
CA GLY A 203 2.81 -11.65 2.72
C GLY A 203 2.24 -10.28 2.41
N HIS A 204 0.97 -10.25 2.06
CA HIS A 204 0.22 -9.02 1.92
C HIS A 204 -1.23 -9.20 2.37
N GLU A 205 -1.85 -8.10 2.74
CA GLU A 205 -3.28 -8.01 3.01
C GLU A 205 -3.92 -6.97 2.09
N ALA A 206 -5.00 -7.34 1.42
CA ALA A 206 -5.85 -6.37 0.73
C ALA A 206 -6.88 -5.83 1.73
N TRP A 207 -6.78 -4.54 2.03
CA TRP A 207 -7.67 -3.82 2.93
C TRP A 207 -8.74 -3.05 2.16
N THR A 208 -9.98 -3.17 2.63
CA THR A 208 -11.04 -2.20 2.38
C THR A 208 -11.31 -1.47 3.68
N LEU A 209 -11.20 -0.14 3.65
CA LEU A 209 -11.42 0.71 4.82
C LEU A 209 -12.89 1.12 4.93
N GLY A 210 -13.39 1.19 6.16
CA GLY A 210 -14.69 1.76 6.46
C GLY A 210 -14.66 3.29 6.48
N ALA A 211 -15.83 3.91 6.60
CA ALA A 211 -15.97 5.37 6.64
C ALA A 211 -15.23 6.00 7.84
N GLY A 212 -15.00 5.23 8.92
CA GLY A 212 -14.22 5.66 10.08
C GLY A 212 -12.70 5.61 9.88
N GLY A 213 -12.22 5.16 8.71
CA GLY A 213 -10.80 4.96 8.44
C GLY A 213 -10.21 3.70 9.09
N LEU A 214 -11.05 2.83 9.68
CA LEU A 214 -10.66 1.53 10.22
C LEU A 214 -10.79 0.43 9.16
N ILE A 215 -10.20 -0.74 9.40
CA ILE A 215 -10.26 -1.87 8.48
C ILE A 215 -11.65 -2.51 8.56
N ALA A 216 -12.44 -2.40 7.49
CA ALA A 216 -13.72 -3.10 7.37
C ALA A 216 -13.53 -4.54 6.89
N ARG A 217 -12.56 -4.75 6.00
CA ARG A 217 -12.21 -6.08 5.48
C ARG A 217 -10.72 -6.18 5.22
N SER A 218 -10.11 -7.25 5.71
CA SER A 218 -8.76 -7.68 5.35
C SER A 218 -8.80 -9.11 4.80
N THR A 219 -8.20 -9.29 3.62
CA THR A 219 -7.91 -10.61 3.04
C THR A 219 -6.40 -10.72 2.83
N GLY A 220 -5.76 -11.55 3.65
CA GLY A 220 -4.32 -11.79 3.66
C GLY A 220 -3.90 -13.02 2.86
N ALA A 221 -2.72 -12.97 2.27
CA ALA A 221 -2.09 -14.10 1.60
C ALA A 221 -0.57 -14.13 1.87
N PHE A 222 -0.04 -15.32 2.13
CA PHE A 222 1.40 -15.63 2.21
C PHE A 222 1.66 -17.08 1.75
N ASP A 223 2.93 -17.44 1.53
CA ASP A 223 3.28 -18.82 1.17
C ASP A 223 3.14 -19.77 2.37
N ALA A 224 1.97 -20.39 2.48
CA ALA A 224 1.65 -21.33 3.55
C ALA A 224 2.53 -22.60 3.51
N ALA A 225 2.98 -23.02 2.32
CA ALA A 225 3.81 -24.22 2.17
C ALA A 225 5.24 -23.95 2.64
N ASP A 226 5.79 -22.79 2.32
CA ASP A 226 7.07 -22.34 2.85
C ASP A 226 7.00 -22.17 4.37
N TYR A 227 5.97 -21.49 4.88
CA TYR A 227 5.76 -21.34 6.32
C TYR A 227 5.70 -22.69 7.04
N ALA A 228 4.94 -23.66 6.52
CA ALA A 228 4.86 -25.01 7.09
C ALA A 228 6.22 -25.74 7.06
N ARG A 229 6.98 -25.61 5.97
CA ARG A 229 8.35 -26.15 5.86
C ARG A 229 9.28 -25.55 6.92
N GLN A 230 9.24 -24.23 7.10
CA GLN A 230 10.07 -23.54 8.10
C GLN A 230 9.72 -23.98 9.53
N LEU A 231 8.43 -24.20 9.83
CA LEU A 231 7.99 -24.73 11.12
C LEU A 231 8.48 -26.15 11.40
N ALA A 232 8.50 -27.01 10.38
CA ALA A 232 8.98 -28.39 10.51
C ALA A 232 10.50 -28.47 10.70
N GLY A 233 11.24 -27.55 10.09
CA GLY A 233 12.70 -27.42 10.20
C GLY A 233 13.47 -28.28 9.24
#